data_AF-A0A6M3K2V8-F1
#
_entry.id   AF-A0A6M3K2V8-F1
#
_cell.length_a   1.000
_cell.length_b   1.000
_cell.length_c   1.000
_cell.angle_alpha   90.00
_cell.angle_beta   90.00
_cell.angle_gamma   90.00
#
_symmetry.space_group_name_H-M   'P 1'
#
loop_
_entity.id
_entity.type
_entity.pdbx_description
1 polymer ?
#
loop_
_entity_poly.entity_id
_entity_poly.type
_entity_poly.pdbx_seq_one_letter_code
_entity_poly.pdbx_strand_id
1 'polypeptide(L)'
;MPTNLTNEEEELSLSAQEAHSLQEMIASNGWGILKEKYFDIRLAEYKRYLYDVKNTDPVMIRSQVMMVDFIETMQNEIIAAIKSGLEDEEELIKRKEKKKKK
;
A
#
# COMPACT_ATOMS: atom_id res chain seq x y z
N MET A 1 21.55 28.81 -10.55
CA MET A 1 22.11 28.13 -9.37
C MET A 1 21.60 26.71 -9.37
N PRO A 2 22.39 25.69 -8.95
CA PRO A 2 21.80 24.39 -8.67
C PRO A 2 20.89 24.57 -7.48
N THR A 3 19.58 24.44 -7.69
CA THR A 3 18.58 24.56 -6.63
C THR A 3 18.69 23.30 -5.78
N ASN A 4 19.55 23.33 -4.77
CA ASN A 4 19.53 22.27 -3.76
C ASN A 4 18.13 22.26 -3.12
N LEU A 5 17.54 21.07 -3.04
CA LEU A 5 16.26 20.85 -2.38
C LEU A 5 16.43 21.19 -0.88
N THR A 6 15.38 21.69 -0.25
CA THR A 6 15.36 21.73 1.22
C THR A 6 15.17 20.30 1.75
N ASN A 7 15.56 20.00 3.00
CA ASN A 7 15.36 18.68 3.60
C ASN A 7 13.91 18.18 3.45
N GLU A 8 12.90 19.05 3.64
CA GLU A 8 11.49 18.72 3.39
C GLU A 8 11.20 18.36 1.91
N GLU A 9 11.85 19.03 0.96
CA GLU A 9 11.66 18.73 -0.46
C GLU A 9 12.39 17.43 -0.87
N GLU A 10 13.45 17.05 -0.17
CA GLU A 10 14.11 15.75 -0.33
C GLU A 10 13.21 14.62 0.21
N GLU A 11 12.62 14.80 1.39
CA GLU A 11 11.68 13.83 1.99
C GLU A 11 10.46 13.59 1.08
N LEU A 12 9.82 14.67 0.60
CA LEU A 12 8.70 14.55 -0.34
C LEU A 12 9.14 13.86 -1.65
N SER A 13 10.38 14.07 -2.09
CA SER A 13 10.88 13.49 -3.34
C SER A 13 11.15 11.99 -3.19
N LEU A 14 11.64 11.57 -2.02
CA LEU A 14 11.83 10.17 -1.69
C LEU A 14 10.48 9.46 -1.58
N SER A 15 9.52 10.05 -0.87
CA SER A 15 8.15 9.54 -0.75
C SER A 15 7.49 9.33 -2.13
N ALA A 16 7.61 10.31 -3.03
CA ALA A 16 7.13 10.18 -4.41
C ALA A 16 7.81 9.02 -5.16
N GLN A 17 9.14 8.89 -5.04
CA GLN A 17 9.87 7.81 -5.69
C GLN A 17 9.46 6.43 -5.16
N GLU A 18 9.23 6.30 -3.86
CA GLU A 18 8.73 5.07 -3.23
C GLU A 18 7.33 4.73 -3.75
N ALA A 19 6.43 5.70 -3.86
CA ALA A 19 5.10 5.49 -4.42
C ALA A 19 5.15 4.98 -5.86
N HIS A 20 6.00 5.54 -6.73
CA HIS A 20 6.18 5.05 -8.11
C HIS A 20 6.73 3.62 -8.13
N SER A 21 7.70 3.31 -7.27
CA SER A 21 8.26 1.95 -7.15
C SER A 21 7.20 0.94 -6.70
N LEU A 22 6.34 1.33 -5.74
CA LEU A 22 5.22 0.51 -5.29
C LEU A 22 4.17 0.33 -6.39
N GLN A 23 3.89 1.38 -7.19
CA GLN A 23 2.99 1.27 -8.35
C GLN A 23 3.49 0.28 -9.39
N GLU A 24 4.77 0.35 -9.74
CA GLU A 24 5.41 -0.60 -10.66
C GLU A 24 5.36 -2.02 -10.11
N MET A 25 5.65 -2.18 -8.82
CA MET A 25 5.57 -3.47 -8.13
C MET A 25 4.16 -4.06 -8.26
N ILE A 26 3.11 -3.31 -7.89
CA ILE A 26 1.74 -3.85 -7.91
C ILE A 26 1.20 -4.09 -9.32
N ALA A 27 1.72 -3.37 -10.32
CA ALA A 27 1.39 -3.57 -11.73
C ALA A 27 2.12 -4.78 -12.35
N SER A 28 3.15 -5.31 -11.68
CA SER A 28 3.94 -6.42 -12.20
C SER A 28 3.15 -7.74 -12.20
N ASN A 29 3.40 -8.57 -13.21
CA ASN A 29 2.85 -9.93 -13.26
C ASN A 29 3.29 -10.79 -12.07
N GLY A 30 4.50 -10.55 -11.55
CA GLY A 30 5.01 -11.24 -10.36
C GLY A 30 4.14 -10.96 -9.13
N TRP A 31 3.78 -9.69 -8.90
CA TRP A 31 2.84 -9.33 -7.84
C TRP A 31 1.46 -9.93 -8.05
N GLY A 32 0.94 -9.92 -9.29
CA GLY A 32 -0.33 -10.56 -9.62
C GLY A 32 -0.39 -12.03 -9.18
N ILE A 33 0.63 -12.82 -9.52
CA ILE A 33 0.75 -14.23 -9.14
C ILE A 33 0.87 -14.38 -7.61
N LEU A 34 1.69 -13.55 -6.96
CA LEU A 34 1.86 -13.61 -5.50
C LEU A 34 0.57 -13.27 -4.77
N LYS A 35 -0.10 -12.18 -5.17
CA LYS A 35 -1.37 -11.74 -4.60
C LYS A 35 -2.42 -12.83 -4.74
N GLU A 36 -2.56 -13.42 -5.92
CA GLU A 36 -3.53 -14.51 -6.14
C GLU A 36 -3.25 -15.71 -5.22
N LYS A 37 -2.00 -16.21 -5.25
CA LYS A 37 -1.63 -17.46 -4.56
C LYS A 37 -1.58 -17.34 -3.04
N TYR A 38 -1.11 -16.21 -2.53
CA TYR A 38 -0.79 -16.06 -1.11
C TYR A 38 -1.77 -15.17 -0.36
N PHE A 39 -2.46 -14.25 -1.04
CA PHE A 39 -3.45 -13.38 -0.40
C PHE A 39 -4.87 -13.77 -0.77
N ASP A 40 -5.25 -13.73 -2.05
CA ASP A 40 -6.65 -13.86 -2.45
C ASP A 40 -7.21 -15.26 -2.13
N ILE A 41 -6.46 -16.33 -2.46
CA ILE A 41 -6.85 -17.70 -2.11
C ILE A 41 -6.95 -17.88 -0.59
N ARG A 42 -5.95 -17.43 0.17
CA ARG A 42 -5.93 -17.57 1.63
C ARG A 42 -7.05 -16.79 2.30
N LEU A 43 -7.28 -15.55 1.86
CA LEU A 43 -8.36 -14.71 2.34
C LEU A 43 -9.72 -15.36 2.09
N ALA A 44 -9.92 -15.95 0.90
CA ALA A 44 -11.13 -16.70 0.59
C ALA A 44 -11.29 -17.95 1.48
N GLU A 45 -10.20 -18.68 1.76
CA GLU A 45 -10.21 -19.83 2.68
C GLU A 45 -10.61 -19.42 4.10
N TYR A 46 -10.02 -18.35 4.62
CA TYR A 46 -10.30 -17.84 5.96
C TYR A 46 -11.74 -17.34 6.08
N LYS A 47 -12.22 -16.56 5.11
CA LYS A 47 -13.61 -16.10 5.06
C LYS A 47 -14.58 -17.28 4.99
N ARG A 48 -14.30 -18.27 4.15
CA ARG A 48 -15.12 -19.49 4.07
C ARG A 48 -15.18 -20.24 5.39
N TYR A 49 -14.06 -20.37 6.11
CA TYR A 49 -14.05 -20.97 7.45
C TYR A 49 -14.94 -20.18 8.41
N LEU A 50 -14.83 -18.84 8.42
CA LEU A 50 -15.61 -17.97 9.29
C LEU A 50 -17.12 -17.98 8.99
N TYR A 51 -17.52 -18.19 7.74
CA TYR A 51 -18.93 -18.27 7.34
C TYR A 51 -19.55 -19.66 7.52
N ASP A 52 -18.76 -20.71 7.73
CA ASP A 52 -19.31 -22.04 7.99
C ASP A 52 -19.75 -22.14 9.46
N VAL A 53 -21.07 -22.18 9.66
CA VAL A 53 -21.73 -22.27 10.98
C VAL A 53 -21.36 -23.53 11.77
N LYS A 54 -20.75 -24.53 11.14
CA LYS A 54 -20.23 -25.73 11.83
C LYS A 54 -18.92 -25.45 12.56
N ASN A 55 -18.20 -24.39 12.21
CA ASN A 55 -16.98 -24.00 12.91
C ASN A 55 -17.35 -23.24 14.17
N THR A 56 -17.12 -23.87 15.33
CA THR A 56 -17.48 -23.31 16.64
C THR A 56 -16.30 -23.15 17.57
N ASP A 57 -15.08 -23.52 17.16
CA ASP A 57 -13.87 -23.34 17.97
C ASP A 57 -13.51 -21.84 18.06
N PRO A 58 -13.63 -21.21 19.24
CA PRO A 58 -13.43 -19.77 19.38
C PRO A 58 -11.96 -19.34 19.19
N VAL A 59 -11.00 -20.22 19.47
CA VAL A 59 -9.58 -19.93 19.26
C VAL A 59 -9.30 -19.89 17.77
N MET A 60 -9.75 -20.91 17.04
CA MET A 60 -9.58 -20.97 15.59
C MET A 60 -10.30 -19.83 14.87
N ILE A 61 -11.54 -19.51 15.24
CA ILE A 61 -12.29 -18.38 14.68
C ILE A 61 -11.50 -17.08 14.87
N ARG A 62 -11.00 -16.82 16.09
CA ARG A 62 -10.21 -15.61 16.37
C ARG A 62 -8.95 -15.55 15.50
N SER A 63 -8.22 -16.66 15.36
CA SER A 63 -7.05 -16.73 14.51
C SER A 63 -7.40 -16.42 13.04
N GLN A 64 -8.52 -16.95 12.52
CA GLN A 64 -8.94 -16.63 11.14
C GLN A 64 -9.29 -15.16 10.97
N VAL A 65 -10.01 -14.55 11.92
CA VAL A 65 -10.33 -13.11 11.88
C VAL A 65 -9.06 -12.27 11.83
N MET A 66 -8.08 -12.57 12.69
CA MET A 66 -6.80 -11.85 12.70
C MET A 66 -6.03 -11.99 11.38
N MET A 67 -6.06 -13.16 10.75
CA MET A 67 -5.41 -13.37 9.45
C MET A 67 -6.11 -12.62 8.31
N VAL A 68 -7.44 -12.56 8.32
CA VAL A 68 -8.23 -11.74 7.37
C VAL A 68 -7.84 -10.28 7.52
N ASP A 69 -7.89 -9.77 8.75
CA ASP A 69 -7.58 -8.36 9.07
C ASP A 69 -6.15 -7.99 8.69
N PHE A 70 -5.19 -8.87 8.97
CA PHE A 70 -3.79 -8.67 8.61
C PHE A 70 -3.60 -8.55 7.08
N ILE A 71 -4.17 -9.47 6.29
CA ILE A 71 -4.02 -9.45 4.83
C ILE A 71 -4.69 -8.20 4.25
N GLU A 72 -5.90 -7.87 4.69
CA GLU A 72 -6.64 -6.70 4.18
C GLU A 72 -5.94 -5.40 4.58
N THR A 73 -5.44 -5.29 5.80
CA THR A 73 -4.67 -4.12 6.27
C THR A 73 -3.41 -3.93 5.45
N MET A 74 -2.61 -4.99 5.25
CA MET A 74 -1.40 -4.90 4.42
C MET A 74 -1.70 -4.40 3.00
N GLN A 75 -2.75 -4.92 2.35
CA GLN A 75 -3.11 -4.48 1.00
C GLN A 75 -3.53 -3.01 0.99
N ASN A 76 -4.30 -2.58 1.99
CA ASN A 76 -4.74 -1.20 2.12
C ASN A 76 -3.57 -0.25 2.42
N GLU A 77 -2.60 -0.66 3.23
CA GLU A 77 -1.41 0.14 3.56
C GLU A 77 -0.54 0.40 2.34
N ILE A 78 -0.34 -0.59 1.46
CA ILE A 78 0.38 -0.40 0.18
C ILE A 78 -0.33 0.66 -0.68
N ILE A 79 -1.66 0.58 -0.77
CA ILE A 79 -2.46 1.55 -1.55
C ILE A 79 -2.38 2.95 -0.91
N ALA A 80 -2.43 3.03 0.42
CA ALA A 80 -2.32 4.28 1.15
C ALA A 80 -0.95 4.93 0.98
N ALA A 81 0.13 4.14 1.03
CA ALA A 81 1.50 4.62 0.80
C ALA A 81 1.67 5.18 -0.62
N ILE A 82 1.18 4.47 -1.64
CA ILE A 82 1.16 4.97 -3.02
C ILE A 82 0.42 6.30 -3.10
N LYS A 83 -0.78 6.37 -2.52
CA LYS A 83 -1.60 7.59 -2.57
C LYS A 83 -0.89 8.77 -1.91
N SER A 84 -0.31 8.57 -0.72
CA SER A 84 0.43 9.60 0.01
C SER A 84 1.62 10.12 -0.80
N GLY A 85 2.44 9.24 -1.38
CA GLY A 85 3.61 9.69 -2.15
C GLY A 85 3.26 10.41 -3.45
N LEU A 86 2.12 10.11 -4.08
CA LEU A 86 1.62 10.89 -5.22
C LEU A 86 1.13 12.28 -4.80
N GLU A 87 0.49 12.39 -3.62
CA GLU A 87 0.10 13.69 -3.06
C GLU A 87 1.34 14.54 -2.74
N ASP A 88 2.40 13.92 -2.22
CA ASP A 88 3.70 14.55 -1.97
C ASP A 88 4.38 15.03 -3.28
N GLU A 89 4.27 14.25 -4.37
CA GLU A 89 4.74 14.65 -5.69
C GLU A 89 4.00 15.89 -6.21
N GLU A 90 2.66 15.91 -6.09
CA GLU A 90 1.87 17.08 -6.48
C GLU A 90 2.28 18.32 -5.69
N GLU A 91 2.54 18.17 -4.39
CA GLU A 91 3.02 19.26 -3.56
C GLU A 91 4.37 19.79 -4.05
N LEU A 92 5.32 18.91 -4.36
CA LEU A 92 6.62 19.29 -4.90
C LEU A 92 6.51 20.06 -6.21
N ILE A 93 5.63 19.63 -7.11
CA ILE A 93 5.37 20.32 -8.39
C ILE A 93 4.86 21.74 -8.09
N LYS A 94 3.87 21.89 -7.20
CA LYS A 94 3.33 23.19 -6.78
C LYS A 94 4.41 24.09 -6.15
N ARG A 95 5.30 23.54 -5.31
CA ARG A 95 6.43 24.29 -4.72
C ARG A 95 7.43 24.76 -5.79
N LYS A 96 7.79 23.90 -6.74
CA LYS A 96 8.68 24.25 -7.87
C LYS A 96 8.09 25.32 -8.78
N GLU A 97 6.79 25.25 -9.08
CA GLU A 97 6.09 26.27 -9.88
C GLU A 97 6.07 27.64 -9.18
N LYS A 98 5.83 27.67 -7.87
CA LYS A 98 5.87 28.90 -7.07
C LYS A 98 7.26 29.53 -7.07
N LYS A 99 8.33 28.72 -6.99
CA LYS A 99 9.72 29.20 -7.07
C LYS A 99 10.05 29.80 -8.44
N LYS A 100 9.53 29.26 -9.54
CA LYS A 100 9.75 29.79 -10.90
C LYS A 100 9.06 31.13 -11.17
N LYS A 101 7.99 31.45 -10.43
CA LYS A 101 7.23 32.71 -10.54
C LYS A 101 7.80 33.85 -9.69
N LYS A 102 8.76 33.56 -8.81
CA LYS A 102 9.49 34.53 -7.98
C LYS A 102 10.84 34.83 -8.61
#